data_AF-A0A5C3NC07-F1
#
_entry.id   AF-A0A5C3NC07-F1
#
_cell.length_a   1.000
_cell.length_b   1.000
_cell.length_c   1.000
_cell.angle_alpha   90.00
_cell.angle_beta   90.00
_cell.angle_gamma   90.00
#
_symmetry.space_group_name_H-M   'P 1'
#
loop_
_entity.id
_entity.type
_entity.pdbx_description
1 polymer ?
#
loop_
_entity_poly.entity_id
_entity_poly.type
_entity_poly.pdbx_seq_one_letter_code
_entity_poly.pdbx_strand_id
1 'polypeptide(L)'
;MALTATAAALGAAYLAVRGHEKTEEQKKKELEGLHTWFRDATLRTEEFNRSGPQGPVAWILNRGHVVPEDAIQGGEEHGHPLYIARAYTDGGVMIGKASPHLKKGAVIGYKHSEINVETYEILIGDMDRLKWVEASGKLNVDALGYRPVEGGYEPDLTPLYVVQAHHHFGTYVGKASSVLDGAFVPHDGSEKKVKDYRVLCYA
;
A
#
# COMPACT_ATOMS: atom_id res chain seq x y z
N MET A 1 14.69 23.58 7.39
CA MET A 1 14.85 22.59 6.30
C MET A 1 13.72 21.56 6.20
N ALA A 2 12.96 21.26 7.28
CA ALA A 2 11.87 20.26 7.21
C ALA A 2 10.68 20.66 6.31
N LEU A 3 10.16 21.89 6.43
CA LEU A 3 8.97 22.35 5.66
C LEU A 3 9.17 22.31 4.13
N THR A 4 10.36 22.61 3.63
CA THR A 4 10.66 22.65 2.19
C THR A 4 10.73 21.26 1.57
N ALA A 5 11.20 20.26 2.32
CA ALA A 5 11.21 18.86 1.88
C ALA A 5 9.78 18.28 1.80
N THR A 6 8.91 18.68 2.74
CA THR A 6 7.50 18.28 2.77
C THR A 6 6.74 18.79 1.54
N ALA A 7 6.87 20.07 1.19
CA ALA A 7 6.16 20.64 0.03
C ALA A 7 6.59 19.99 -1.30
N ALA A 8 7.88 19.72 -1.48
CA ALA A 8 8.40 19.07 -2.68
C ALA A 8 7.94 17.59 -2.79
N ALA A 9 7.97 16.84 -1.69
CA ALA A 9 7.51 15.45 -1.65
C ALA A 9 6.00 15.35 -1.96
N LEU A 10 5.20 16.26 -1.39
CA LEU A 10 3.76 16.34 -1.65
C LEU A 10 3.46 16.74 -3.09
N GLY A 11 4.21 17.70 -3.65
CA GLY A 11 4.08 18.08 -5.06
C GLY A 11 4.35 16.93 -6.03
N ALA A 12 5.41 16.14 -5.79
CA ALA A 12 5.75 14.99 -6.61
C ALA A 12 4.73 13.84 -6.49
N ALA A 13 4.24 13.57 -5.28
CA ALA A 13 3.19 12.58 -5.04
C ALA A 13 1.87 12.99 -5.70
N TYR A 14 1.48 14.26 -5.57
CA TYR A 14 0.29 14.82 -6.22
C TYR A 14 0.33 14.70 -7.76
N LEU A 15 1.49 14.94 -8.38
CA LEU A 15 1.64 14.81 -9.83
C LEU A 15 1.54 13.36 -10.34
N ALA A 16 1.87 12.36 -9.51
CA ALA A 16 1.81 10.96 -9.89
C ALA A 16 0.38 10.42 -10.04
N VAL A 17 -0.61 11.06 -9.39
CA VAL A 17 -2.00 10.57 -9.28
C VAL A 17 -2.94 11.15 -10.36
N ARG A 18 -2.47 12.04 -11.24
CA ARG A 18 -3.34 12.71 -12.23
C ARG A 18 -3.69 11.81 -13.43
N GLY A 19 -4.96 11.39 -13.49
CA GLY A 19 -5.55 10.68 -14.63
C GLY A 19 -6.77 11.34 -15.31
N HIS A 20 -7.30 12.47 -14.81
CA HIS A 20 -8.47 13.16 -15.39
C HIS A 20 -8.44 14.67 -15.09
N GLU A 21 -9.18 15.49 -15.86
CA GLU A 21 -9.39 16.92 -15.58
C GLU A 21 -10.20 17.11 -14.28
N LYS A 22 -9.49 17.27 -13.16
CA LYS A 22 -10.10 17.61 -11.85
C LYS A 22 -10.39 19.11 -11.75
N THR A 23 -11.47 19.49 -11.09
CA THR A 23 -11.76 20.89 -10.74
C THR A 23 -10.75 21.43 -9.71
N GLU A 24 -10.57 22.75 -9.62
CA GLU A 24 -9.66 23.34 -8.61
C GLU A 24 -10.02 22.95 -7.18
N GLU A 25 -11.32 22.80 -6.89
CA GLU A 25 -11.80 22.33 -5.59
C GLU A 25 -11.39 20.89 -5.31
N GLN A 26 -11.54 19.99 -6.29
CA GLN A 26 -11.09 18.60 -6.17
C GLN A 26 -9.57 18.52 -5.98
N LYS A 27 -8.80 19.33 -6.70
CA LYS A 27 -7.34 19.41 -6.56
C LYS A 27 -6.93 19.87 -5.16
N LYS A 28 -7.61 20.89 -4.62
CA LYS A 28 -7.36 21.42 -3.27
C LYS A 28 -7.66 20.36 -2.20
N LYS A 29 -8.83 19.70 -2.29
CA LYS A 29 -9.20 18.62 -1.36
C LYS A 29 -8.21 17.46 -1.40
N GLU A 30 -7.76 17.08 -2.60
CA GLU A 30 -6.76 16.03 -2.78
C GLU A 30 -5.42 16.41 -2.12
N LEU A 31 -4.97 17.65 -2.32
CA LEU A 31 -3.75 18.16 -1.72
C LEU A 31 -3.85 18.22 -0.18
N GLU A 32 -4.98 18.66 0.36
CA GLU A 32 -5.24 18.67 1.81
C GLU A 32 -5.22 17.26 2.42
N GLY A 33 -5.84 16.30 1.74
CA GLY A 33 -5.82 14.89 2.16
C GLY A 33 -4.42 14.29 2.11
N LEU A 34 -3.66 14.60 1.06
CA LEU A 34 -2.26 14.16 0.93
C LEU A 34 -1.38 14.76 2.03
N HIS A 35 -1.53 16.06 2.33
CA HIS A 35 -0.86 16.72 3.46
C HIS A 35 -1.16 16.04 4.79
N THR A 36 -2.44 15.73 5.01
CA THR A 36 -2.93 15.08 6.24
C THR A 36 -2.32 13.69 6.38
N TRP A 37 -2.43 12.86 5.34
CA TRP A 37 -1.84 11.52 5.34
C TRP A 37 -0.33 11.55 5.60
N PHE A 38 0.41 12.46 4.94
CA PHE A 38 1.86 12.56 5.12
C PHE A 38 2.25 12.96 6.54
N ARG A 39 1.54 13.93 7.13
CA ARG A 39 1.73 14.31 8.55
C ARG A 39 1.50 13.10 9.44
N ASP A 40 0.41 12.38 9.24
CA ASP A 40 0.05 11.25 10.09
C ASP A 40 1.02 10.07 9.91
N ALA A 41 1.52 9.84 8.70
CA ALA A 41 2.58 8.84 8.42
C ALA A 41 3.91 9.20 9.09
N THR A 42 4.25 10.50 9.11
CA THR A 42 5.41 11.01 9.83
C THR A 42 5.27 10.74 11.33
N LEU A 43 4.13 11.08 11.92
CA LEU A 43 3.87 10.85 13.35
C LEU A 43 3.89 9.36 13.72
N ARG A 44 3.33 8.48 12.87
CA ARG A 44 3.41 7.01 13.07
C ARG A 44 4.87 6.53 13.10
N THR A 45 5.69 7.05 12.20
CA THR A 45 7.12 6.69 12.10
C THR A 45 7.90 7.19 13.31
N GLU A 46 7.66 8.43 13.74
CA GLU A 46 8.28 9.01 14.94
C GLU A 46 7.89 8.26 16.21
N GLU A 47 6.62 7.88 16.35
CA GLU A 47 6.15 7.04 17.46
C GLU A 47 6.86 5.70 17.49
N PHE A 48 6.94 5.01 16.34
CA PHE A 48 7.67 3.75 16.23
C PHE A 48 9.14 3.90 16.62
N ASN A 49 9.82 4.94 16.13
CA ASN A 49 11.23 5.18 16.45
C ASN A 49 11.45 5.51 17.94
N ARG A 50 10.47 6.15 18.60
CA ARG A 50 10.56 6.50 20.02
C ARG A 50 10.24 5.33 20.94
N SER A 51 9.18 4.58 20.62
CA SER A 51 8.55 3.65 21.55
C SER A 51 8.66 2.19 21.11
N GLY A 52 9.19 1.93 19.90
CA GLY A 52 9.26 0.60 19.30
C GLY A 52 7.91 0.10 18.77
N PRO A 53 7.83 -1.19 18.38
CA PRO A 53 6.61 -1.80 17.87
C PRO A 53 5.47 -1.75 18.90
N GLN A 54 4.32 -1.18 18.49
CA GLN A 54 3.11 -1.15 19.32
C GLN A 54 2.16 -2.33 19.06
N GLY A 55 2.54 -3.23 18.14
CA GLY A 55 1.74 -4.35 17.70
C GLY A 55 2.52 -5.28 16.76
N PRO A 56 1.87 -6.31 16.18
CA PRO A 56 2.51 -7.25 15.26
C PRO A 56 3.04 -6.59 13.98
N VAL A 57 2.46 -5.45 13.59
CA VAL A 57 2.83 -4.70 12.38
C VAL A 57 2.88 -3.20 12.68
N ALA A 58 3.68 -2.48 11.90
CA ALA A 58 3.70 -1.02 11.85
C ALA A 58 3.86 -0.52 10.41
N TRP A 59 3.26 0.63 10.12
CA TRP A 59 3.45 1.33 8.84
C TRP A 59 4.48 2.43 9.02
N ILE A 60 5.57 2.35 8.27
CA ILE A 60 6.72 3.27 8.38
C ILE A 60 6.84 4.08 7.11
N LEU A 61 6.87 5.41 7.24
CA LEU A 61 7.10 6.32 6.14
C LEU A 61 8.48 6.05 5.55
N ASN A 62 8.50 5.78 4.25
CA ASN A 62 9.69 5.46 3.50
C ASN A 62 9.84 6.36 2.27
N ARG A 63 11.08 6.55 1.82
CA ARG A 63 11.38 7.31 0.62
C ARG A 63 12.41 6.62 -0.28
N GLY A 64 12.07 6.51 -1.55
CA GLY A 64 12.95 5.91 -2.57
C GLY A 64 13.12 4.41 -2.35
N HIS A 65 14.35 3.93 -2.47
CA HIS A 65 14.68 2.51 -2.67
C HIS A 65 15.22 1.81 -1.42
N VAL A 66 15.40 2.54 -0.31
CA VAL A 66 15.92 1.95 0.94
C VAL A 66 14.78 1.24 1.64
N VAL A 67 14.88 -0.06 1.79
CA VAL A 67 13.86 -0.89 2.47
C VAL A 67 14.33 -1.18 3.90
N PRO A 68 13.51 -0.94 4.93
CA PRO A 68 13.83 -1.32 6.31
C PRO A 68 14.03 -2.83 6.46
N GLU A 69 14.89 -3.23 7.41
CA GLU A 69 15.23 -4.64 7.65
C GLU A 69 14.01 -5.49 8.01
N ASP A 70 13.10 -4.95 8.82
CA ASP A 70 11.89 -5.65 9.28
C ASP A 70 10.71 -5.57 8.28
N ALA A 71 10.96 -5.14 7.03
CA ALA A 71 9.92 -5.04 6.02
C ALA A 71 9.37 -6.43 5.65
N ILE A 72 8.05 -6.55 5.67
CA ILE A 72 7.39 -7.82 5.34
C ILE A 72 7.46 -8.02 3.84
N GLN A 73 8.21 -9.05 3.43
CA GLN A 73 8.18 -9.53 2.05
C GLN A 73 6.83 -10.19 1.78
N GLY A 74 6.02 -9.56 0.94
CA GLY A 74 4.71 -10.06 0.53
C GLY A 74 4.72 -10.77 -0.83
N GLY A 75 5.85 -10.78 -1.52
CA GLY A 75 5.96 -11.39 -2.82
C GLY A 75 7.36 -11.33 -3.43
N GLU A 76 7.44 -11.66 -4.71
CA GLU A 76 8.67 -11.69 -5.49
C GLU A 76 8.34 -11.57 -6.99
N GLU A 77 9.19 -10.85 -7.72
CA GLU A 77 9.16 -10.72 -9.17
C GLU A 77 10.57 -10.93 -9.72
N HIS A 78 10.78 -12.01 -10.49
CA HIS A 78 12.06 -12.36 -11.11
C HIS A 78 13.25 -12.46 -10.12
N GLY A 79 13.07 -13.06 -8.95
CA GLY A 79 14.12 -13.15 -7.93
C GLY A 79 14.28 -11.88 -7.09
N HIS A 80 13.52 -10.82 -7.36
CA HIS A 80 13.56 -9.58 -6.59
C HIS A 80 12.39 -9.53 -5.59
N PRO A 81 12.66 -9.26 -4.30
CA PRO A 81 11.60 -9.22 -3.29
C PRO A 81 10.65 -8.05 -3.55
N LEU A 82 9.37 -8.31 -3.31
CA LEU A 82 8.31 -7.31 -3.28
C LEU A 82 7.80 -7.17 -1.85
N TYR A 83 7.88 -5.95 -1.33
CA TYR A 83 7.42 -5.58 0.00
C TYR A 83 6.06 -4.90 -0.07
N ILE A 84 5.36 -4.90 1.06
CA ILE A 84 4.01 -4.33 1.16
C ILE A 84 4.11 -2.82 1.34
N ALA A 85 3.56 -2.07 0.38
CA ALA A 85 3.56 -0.62 0.40
C ALA A 85 2.13 -0.06 0.40
N ARG A 86 1.97 1.16 0.90
CA ARG A 86 0.75 1.95 0.70
C ARG A 86 1.05 3.42 0.49
N ALA A 87 0.19 4.11 -0.24
CA ALA A 87 0.26 5.56 -0.37
C ALA A 87 -1.14 6.17 -0.51
N TYR A 88 -1.27 7.45 -0.14
CA TYR A 88 -2.47 8.21 -0.42
C TYR A 88 -2.69 8.34 -1.93
N THR A 89 -3.90 8.07 -2.41
CA THR A 89 -4.27 8.14 -3.83
C THR A 89 -5.74 8.49 -3.95
N ASP A 90 -6.04 9.65 -4.55
CA ASP A 90 -7.40 10.10 -4.91
C ASP A 90 -8.44 10.05 -3.76
N GLY A 91 -8.04 10.44 -2.54
CA GLY A 91 -8.93 10.44 -1.37
C GLY A 91 -8.92 9.16 -0.53
N GLY A 92 -8.25 8.11 -1.01
CA GLY A 92 -8.03 6.87 -0.27
C GLY A 92 -6.56 6.63 0.07
N VAL A 93 -6.28 5.49 0.71
CA VAL A 93 -4.94 4.96 0.92
C VAL A 93 -4.89 3.58 0.27
N MET A 94 -4.12 3.46 -0.80
CA MET A 94 -4.09 2.27 -1.66
C MET A 94 -2.86 1.44 -1.37
N ILE A 95 -3.02 0.12 -1.42
CA ILE A 95 -1.96 -0.86 -1.19
C ILE A 95 -1.32 -1.24 -2.53
N GLY A 96 -0.01 -1.47 -2.53
CA GLY A 96 0.75 -1.95 -3.67
C GLY A 96 2.07 -2.59 -3.24
N LYS A 97 3.07 -2.51 -4.12
CA LYS A 97 4.37 -3.16 -3.96
C LYS A 97 5.50 -2.15 -3.85
N ALA A 98 6.47 -2.41 -2.97
CA ALA A 98 7.76 -1.72 -2.92
C ALA A 98 8.90 -2.68 -3.23
N SER A 99 9.98 -2.17 -3.82
CA SER A 99 11.22 -2.91 -4.04
C SER A 99 12.34 -1.93 -4.39
N PRO A 100 13.59 -2.21 -3.99
CA PRO A 100 14.74 -1.41 -4.43
C PRO A 100 14.86 -1.32 -5.97
N HIS A 101 14.30 -2.30 -6.69
CA HIS A 101 14.37 -2.41 -8.15
C HIS A 101 13.26 -1.63 -8.90
N LEU A 102 12.28 -1.06 -8.21
CA LEU A 102 11.21 -0.28 -8.84
C LEU A 102 11.66 1.16 -9.10
N LYS A 103 11.17 1.77 -10.19
CA LYS A 103 11.58 3.09 -10.69
C LYS A 103 11.66 4.20 -9.65
N LYS A 104 10.70 4.26 -8.72
CA LYS A 104 10.66 5.24 -7.61
C LYS A 104 10.72 4.60 -6.22
N GLY A 105 10.87 3.28 -6.15
CA GLY A 105 10.82 2.51 -4.91
C GLY A 105 9.49 1.80 -4.66
N ALA A 106 8.35 2.40 -5.04
CA ALA A 106 7.04 1.73 -4.93
C ALA A 106 6.10 2.00 -6.11
N VAL A 107 5.17 1.07 -6.31
CA VAL A 107 4.11 1.10 -7.30
C VAL A 107 2.78 0.75 -6.62
N ILE A 108 1.78 1.61 -6.82
CA ILE A 108 0.45 1.49 -6.25
C ILE A 108 -0.56 1.24 -7.37
N GLY A 109 -1.42 0.23 -7.21
CA GLY A 109 -2.51 -0.03 -8.14
C GLY A 109 -3.73 0.82 -7.81
N TYR A 110 -4.32 1.50 -8.81
CA TYR A 110 -5.59 2.21 -8.65
C TYR A 110 -6.28 2.42 -10.00
N LYS A 111 -7.61 2.19 -10.05
CA LYS A 111 -8.45 2.38 -11.25
C LYS A 111 -7.81 1.79 -12.52
N HIS A 112 -7.39 0.52 -12.45
CA HIS A 112 -6.78 -0.21 -13.57
C HIS A 112 -5.40 0.29 -14.03
N SER A 113 -4.80 1.24 -13.29
CA SER A 113 -3.51 1.86 -13.61
C SER A 113 -2.49 1.62 -12.50
N GLU A 114 -1.20 1.77 -12.86
CA GLU A 114 -0.10 1.78 -11.90
C GLU A 114 0.43 3.19 -11.66
N ILE A 115 0.64 3.52 -10.38
CA ILE A 115 1.14 4.82 -9.95
C ILE A 115 2.50 4.61 -9.29
N ASN A 116 3.56 5.12 -9.93
CA ASN A 116 4.90 5.10 -9.37
C ASN A 116 5.05 6.20 -8.32
N VAL A 117 5.35 5.82 -7.08
CA VAL A 117 5.47 6.73 -5.94
C VAL A 117 6.85 6.64 -5.31
N GLU A 118 7.41 7.80 -4.96
CA GLU A 118 8.71 7.91 -4.28
C GLU A 118 8.56 7.94 -2.76
N THR A 119 7.44 8.46 -2.27
CA THR A 119 7.10 8.56 -0.85
C THR A 119 5.89 7.69 -0.59
N TYR A 120 6.01 6.77 0.34
CA TYR A 120 5.01 5.75 0.65
C TYR A 120 5.22 5.28 2.10
N GLU A 121 4.28 4.52 2.66
CA GLU A 121 4.55 3.74 3.88
C GLU A 121 4.85 2.30 3.49
N ILE A 122 5.82 1.68 4.15
CA ILE A 122 6.14 0.25 4.05
C ILE A 122 5.65 -0.48 5.29
N LEU A 123 5.07 -1.67 5.12
CA LEU A 123 4.65 -2.50 6.24
C LEU A 123 5.85 -3.27 6.79
N ILE A 124 6.16 -3.04 8.05
CA ILE A 124 7.11 -3.83 8.81
C ILE A 124 6.36 -4.67 9.84
N GLY A 125 6.95 -5.76 10.30
CA GLY A 125 6.35 -6.56 11.37
C GLY A 125 6.95 -7.93 11.57
N ASP A 126 6.33 -8.66 12.48
CA ASP A 126 6.77 -9.98 12.94
C ASP A 126 5.93 -11.09 12.29
N MET A 127 6.55 -11.85 11.38
CA MET A 127 5.88 -12.95 10.68
C MET A 127 5.52 -14.13 11.59
N ASP A 128 6.07 -14.25 12.80
CA ASP A 128 5.63 -15.27 13.77
C ASP A 128 4.23 -14.97 14.35
N ARG A 129 3.76 -13.73 14.19
CA ARG A 129 2.45 -13.24 14.64
C ARG A 129 1.48 -12.99 13.50
N LEU A 130 1.86 -13.39 12.29
CA LEU A 130 1.10 -13.17 11.07
C LEU A 130 1.00 -14.46 10.27
N LYS A 131 0.00 -14.53 9.40
CA LYS A 131 -0.16 -15.63 8.48
C LYS A 131 -0.90 -15.21 7.23
N TRP A 132 -0.61 -15.93 6.15
CA TRP A 132 -1.34 -15.80 4.90
C TRP A 132 -2.49 -16.81 4.89
N VAL A 133 -3.72 -16.33 4.68
CA VAL A 133 -4.95 -17.16 4.65
C VAL A 133 -5.50 -17.18 3.23
N GLU A 134 -5.76 -18.36 2.69
CA GLU A 134 -6.32 -18.55 1.34
C GLU A 134 -7.72 -17.90 1.22
N ALA A 135 -7.95 -17.25 0.08
CA ALA A 135 -9.24 -16.69 -0.30
C ALA A 135 -9.42 -16.78 -1.83
N SER A 136 -10.68 -16.82 -2.27
CA SER A 136 -11.00 -16.83 -3.70
C SER A 136 -12.21 -15.97 -4.04
N GLY A 137 -12.15 -15.27 -5.17
CA GLY A 137 -13.19 -14.37 -5.63
C GLY A 137 -13.40 -13.17 -4.70
N LYS A 138 -14.66 -12.78 -4.52
CA LYS A 138 -15.04 -11.69 -3.63
C LYS A 138 -14.72 -12.05 -2.17
N LEU A 139 -13.98 -11.20 -1.47
CA LEU A 139 -13.53 -11.48 -0.11
C LEU A 139 -14.71 -11.55 0.87
N ASN A 140 -14.81 -12.67 1.58
CA ASN A 140 -15.65 -12.79 2.78
C ASN A 140 -14.75 -12.76 4.01
N VAL A 141 -14.72 -11.62 4.71
CA VAL A 141 -13.86 -11.41 5.88
C VAL A 141 -14.20 -12.38 7.02
N ASP A 142 -15.49 -12.66 7.24
CA ASP A 142 -15.95 -13.56 8.31
C ASP A 142 -15.51 -15.01 8.07
N ALA A 143 -15.35 -15.40 6.80
CA ALA A 143 -14.91 -16.74 6.41
C ALA A 143 -13.40 -16.97 6.57
N LEU A 144 -12.60 -15.93 6.81
CA LEU A 144 -11.14 -16.06 6.98
C LEU A 144 -10.78 -16.82 8.27
N GLY A 145 -11.63 -16.75 9.30
CA GLY A 145 -11.34 -17.32 10.63
C GLY A 145 -10.21 -16.62 11.39
N TYR A 146 -9.65 -15.54 10.83
CA TYR A 146 -8.62 -14.69 11.42
C TYR A 146 -8.93 -13.23 11.11
N ARG A 147 -8.40 -12.31 11.93
CA ARG A 147 -8.52 -10.88 11.66
C ARG A 147 -7.54 -10.49 10.55
N PRO A 148 -8.00 -9.96 9.40
CA PRO A 148 -7.10 -9.50 8.35
C PRO A 148 -6.35 -8.23 8.75
N VAL A 149 -5.17 -8.01 8.15
CA VAL A 149 -4.41 -6.78 8.27
C VAL A 149 -5.01 -5.74 7.32
N GLU A 150 -5.64 -4.71 7.90
CA GLU A 150 -6.07 -3.52 7.16
C GLU A 150 -4.84 -2.75 6.67
N GLY A 151 -4.75 -2.56 5.35
CA GLY A 151 -3.66 -1.82 4.73
C GLY A 151 -4.05 -0.43 4.25
N GLY A 152 -5.33 -0.17 4.04
CA GLY A 152 -5.79 1.12 3.55
C GLY A 152 -7.30 1.19 3.40
N TYR A 153 -7.76 2.12 2.58
CA TYR A 153 -9.18 2.34 2.33
C TYR A 153 -9.42 3.02 0.98
N GLU A 154 -10.54 2.72 0.35
CA GLU A 154 -11.05 3.45 -0.82
C GLU A 154 -11.58 4.85 -0.41
N PRO A 155 -11.80 5.79 -1.36
CA PRO A 155 -12.26 7.15 -1.02
C PRO A 155 -13.61 7.21 -0.28
N ASP A 156 -14.42 6.15 -0.37
CA ASP A 156 -15.68 5.98 0.37
C ASP A 156 -15.50 5.33 1.75
N LEU A 157 -14.24 5.19 2.20
CA LEU A 157 -13.82 4.55 3.45
C LEU A 157 -14.02 3.03 3.50
N THR A 158 -14.31 2.38 2.37
CA THR A 158 -14.29 0.92 2.31
C THR A 158 -12.88 0.40 2.67
N PRO A 159 -12.75 -0.49 3.66
CA PRO A 159 -11.44 -1.01 4.08
C PRO A 159 -10.80 -1.88 2.99
N LEU A 160 -9.49 -1.74 2.84
CA LEU A 160 -8.65 -2.55 1.96
C LEU A 160 -7.71 -3.41 2.80
N TYR A 161 -7.64 -4.69 2.47
CA TYR A 161 -6.80 -5.66 3.14
C TYR A 161 -5.59 -6.03 2.30
N VAL A 162 -4.47 -6.28 2.97
CA VAL A 162 -3.21 -6.69 2.34
C VAL A 162 -3.36 -8.10 1.78
N VAL A 163 -3.05 -8.26 0.49
CA VAL A 163 -3.06 -9.57 -0.17
C VAL A 163 -1.77 -9.83 -0.91
N GLN A 164 -1.46 -11.12 -1.08
CA GLN A 164 -0.53 -11.60 -2.10
C GLN A 164 -1.27 -12.47 -3.10
N ALA A 165 -0.96 -12.32 -4.39
CA ALA A 165 -1.58 -13.10 -5.45
C ALA A 165 -0.53 -13.60 -6.44
N HIS A 166 -0.64 -14.87 -6.82
CA HIS A 166 0.18 -15.43 -7.90
C HIS A 166 -0.35 -14.94 -9.25
N HIS A 167 0.53 -14.34 -10.05
CA HIS A 167 0.17 -13.83 -11.36
C HIS A 167 1.36 -13.96 -12.31
N HIS A 168 1.18 -14.55 -13.49
CA HIS A 168 2.27 -14.92 -14.40
C HIS A 168 3.42 -15.67 -13.68
N PHE A 169 4.60 -15.05 -13.58
CA PHE A 169 5.84 -15.65 -13.08
C PHE A 169 6.25 -15.11 -11.70
N GLY A 170 5.33 -14.51 -10.96
CA GLY A 170 5.63 -13.88 -9.67
C GLY A 170 4.49 -13.96 -8.68
N THR A 171 4.78 -13.46 -7.48
CA THR A 171 3.81 -13.26 -6.40
C THR A 171 3.74 -11.77 -6.11
N TYR A 172 2.58 -11.17 -6.27
CA TYR A 172 2.41 -9.72 -6.22
C TYR A 172 1.59 -9.30 -5.03
N VAL A 173 2.00 -8.20 -4.39
CA VAL A 173 1.27 -7.56 -3.32
C VAL A 173 0.22 -6.63 -3.89
N GLY A 174 -0.96 -6.59 -3.28
CA GLY A 174 -1.99 -5.61 -3.62
C GLY A 174 -3.09 -5.52 -2.59
N LYS A 175 -4.32 -5.32 -3.06
CA LYS A 175 -5.51 -5.11 -2.22
C LYS A 175 -6.65 -6.07 -2.53
N ALA A 176 -7.45 -6.36 -1.52
CA ALA A 176 -8.80 -6.91 -1.66
C ALA A 176 -9.74 -6.23 -0.66
N SER A 177 -11.04 -6.32 -0.89
CA SER A 177 -12.06 -5.85 0.05
C SER A 177 -13.35 -6.64 -0.12
N SER A 178 -14.29 -6.45 0.81
CA SER A 178 -15.61 -7.08 0.77
C SER A 178 -16.51 -6.55 -0.34
N VAL A 179 -16.10 -5.55 -1.12
CA VAL A 179 -16.85 -5.02 -2.27
C VAL A 179 -16.15 -5.27 -3.60
N LEU A 180 -14.86 -5.58 -3.60
CA LEU A 180 -14.10 -5.97 -4.79
C LEU A 180 -14.38 -7.43 -5.18
N ASP A 181 -14.29 -7.75 -6.47
CA ASP A 181 -14.59 -9.07 -7.03
C ASP A 181 -13.35 -9.99 -7.17
N GLY A 182 -12.31 -9.72 -6.38
CA GLY A 182 -11.03 -10.44 -6.37
C GLY A 182 -9.95 -9.64 -5.66
N ALA A 183 -8.72 -10.15 -5.72
CA ALA A 183 -7.53 -9.37 -5.42
C ALA A 183 -7.13 -8.51 -6.63
N PHE A 184 -6.64 -7.31 -6.37
CA PHE A 184 -6.12 -6.38 -7.37
C PHE A 184 -4.66 -6.10 -7.07
N VAL A 185 -3.78 -6.43 -8.03
CA VAL A 185 -2.32 -6.29 -7.90
C VAL A 185 -1.74 -5.47 -9.05
N PRO A 186 -0.85 -4.48 -8.79
CA PRO A 186 -0.15 -3.75 -9.85
C PRO A 186 0.91 -4.65 -10.53
N HIS A 187 0.75 -4.87 -11.83
CA HIS A 187 1.75 -5.51 -12.68
C HIS A 187 1.65 -5.06 -14.15
N ASP A 188 2.80 -4.84 -14.79
CA ASP A 188 2.94 -4.56 -16.22
C ASP A 188 2.07 -3.38 -16.70
N GLY A 189 2.22 -2.22 -16.05
CA GLY A 189 1.58 -0.96 -16.43
C GLY A 189 0.09 -0.86 -16.09
N SER A 190 -0.48 -1.87 -15.43
CA SER A 190 -1.91 -1.91 -15.09
C SER A 190 -2.18 -2.61 -13.76
N GLU A 191 -3.41 -2.49 -13.27
CA GLU A 191 -3.87 -3.23 -12.10
C GLU A 191 -4.63 -4.49 -12.54
N LYS A 192 -4.11 -5.65 -12.14
CA LYS A 192 -4.58 -6.96 -12.56
C LYS A 192 -5.48 -7.56 -11.49
N LYS A 193 -6.65 -8.03 -11.91
CA LYS A 193 -7.55 -8.80 -11.04
C LYS A 193 -7.14 -10.27 -11.02
N VAL A 194 -7.00 -10.84 -9.82
CA VAL A 194 -6.69 -12.25 -9.58
C VAL A 194 -7.75 -12.85 -8.67
N LYS A 195 -8.28 -14.02 -9.04
CA LYS A 195 -9.35 -14.67 -8.28
C LYS A 195 -8.84 -15.40 -7.06
N ASP A 196 -7.75 -16.16 -7.18
CA ASP A 196 -7.17 -16.93 -6.08
C ASP A 196 -5.98 -16.17 -5.49
N TYR A 197 -6.03 -15.90 -4.18
CA TYR A 197 -5.07 -15.06 -3.49
C TYR A 197 -5.02 -15.42 -2.01
N ARG A 198 -4.07 -14.83 -1.30
CA ARG A 198 -3.95 -14.98 0.15
C ARG A 198 -4.06 -13.62 0.83
N VAL A 199 -4.79 -13.54 1.92
CA VAL A 199 -4.95 -12.35 2.76
C VAL A 199 -4.00 -12.43 3.94
N LEU A 200 -3.25 -11.36 4.20
CA LEU A 200 -2.42 -11.27 5.41
C LEU A 200 -3.34 -11.10 6.62
N CYS A 201 -3.21 -11.98 7.60
CA CYS A 201 -4.00 -11.97 8.83
C CYS A 201 -3.10 -12.07 10.06
N TYR A 202 -3.62 -11.62 11.20
CA TYR A 202 -3.00 -11.86 12.50
C TYR A 202 -3.16 -13.35 12.88
N ALA A 203 -2.06 -13.98 13.31
CA ALA A 203 -2.03 -15.39 13.71
C ALA A 203 -2.50 -15.62 15.14
#